data_AF-A0A5C7M130-F1
#
_entry.id   AF-A0A5C7M130-F1
#
_cell.length_a   1.000
_cell.length_b   1.000
_cell.length_c   1.000
_cell.angle_alpha   90.00
_cell.angle_beta   90.00
_cell.angle_gamma   90.00
#
_symmetry.space_group_name_H-M   'P 1'
#
loop_
_entity.id
_entity.type
_entity.pdbx_description
1 polymer ?
#
loop_
_entity_poly.entity_id
_entity_poly.type
_entity_poly.pdbx_seq_one_letter_code
_entity_poly.pdbx_strand_id
1 'polypeptide(L)'
;PVRTAIGAMAIAFYMVLTLAAMNDIIALKFDISLNATTWIGRIGMVVLPAVVYYLTYRWCVGLQRSDRAVLEHGIETGIIKRLPHGAYVELHQPLGPVDDHGHPLPLEYQGAALPKRMNKLGSAGSPGTGSFLFADSAVEQAALADAEHAAEHKALTALKEYQDEVSPNGSGHH
;
A
#
# COMPACT_ATOMS: atom_id res chain seq x y z
N PRO A 1 -8.75 -12.83 -3.46
CA PRO A 1 -7.59 -13.18 -4.32
C PRO A 1 -7.97 -13.86 -5.66
N VAL A 2 -8.86 -14.86 -5.65
CA VAL A 2 -9.23 -15.61 -6.88
C VAL A 2 -9.84 -14.70 -7.96
N ARG A 3 -10.83 -13.87 -7.60
CA ARG A 3 -11.46 -12.93 -8.55
C ARG A 3 -10.46 -12.00 -9.23
N THR A 4 -9.51 -11.44 -8.46
CA THR A 4 -8.45 -10.58 -8.99
C THR A 4 -7.53 -11.35 -9.93
N ALA A 5 -7.16 -12.59 -9.60
CA ALA A 5 -6.33 -13.44 -10.45
C ALA A 5 -7.04 -13.82 -11.77
N ILE A 6 -8.34 -14.14 -11.72
CA ILE A 6 -9.16 -14.38 -12.93
C ILE A 6 -9.23 -13.11 -13.79
N GLY A 7 -9.42 -11.93 -13.17
CA GLY A 7 -9.40 -10.65 -13.87
C GLY A 7 -8.06 -10.39 -14.57
N ALA A 8 -6.94 -10.56 -13.85
CA ALA A 8 -5.60 -10.39 -14.42
C ALA A 8 -5.30 -11.40 -15.55
N MET A 9 -5.75 -12.65 -15.39
CA MET A 9 -5.68 -13.68 -16.43
C MET A 9 -6.44 -13.25 -17.70
N ALA A 10 -7.65 -12.73 -17.56
CA ALA A 10 -8.44 -12.24 -18.69
C ALA A 10 -7.79 -11.03 -19.38
N ILE A 11 -7.22 -10.10 -18.61
CA ILE A 11 -6.46 -8.98 -19.15
C ILE A 11 -5.22 -9.48 -19.91
N ALA A 12 -4.45 -10.42 -19.36
CA ALA A 12 -3.29 -11.00 -20.04
C ALA A 12 -3.67 -11.71 -21.34
N PHE A 13 -4.77 -12.46 -21.33
CA PHE A 13 -5.31 -13.10 -22.53
C PHE A 13 -5.70 -12.06 -23.58
N TYR A 14 -6.42 -11.01 -23.19
CA TYR A 14 -6.77 -9.91 -24.08
C TYR A 14 -5.53 -9.26 -24.69
N MET A 15 -4.52 -8.95 -23.89
CA MET A 15 -3.26 -8.37 -24.36
C MET A 15 -2.54 -9.27 -25.37
N VAL A 16 -2.51 -10.58 -25.16
CA VAL A 16 -1.92 -11.52 -26.12
C VAL A 16 -2.66 -11.49 -27.46
N LEU A 17 -4.00 -11.52 -27.44
CA LEU A 17 -4.80 -11.47 -28.66
C LEU A 17 -4.64 -10.14 -29.40
N THR A 18 -4.64 -9.01 -28.67
CA THR A 18 -4.43 -7.69 -29.25
C THR A 18 -3.06 -7.56 -29.89
N LEU A 19 -1.99 -8.04 -29.24
CA LEU A 19 -0.64 -8.03 -29.81
C LEU A 19 -0.51 -8.99 -30.99
N ALA A 20 -1.16 -10.15 -30.94
CA ALA A 20 -1.18 -11.11 -32.05
C ALA A 20 -1.93 -10.56 -33.28
N ALA A 21 -2.91 -9.68 -33.10
CA ALA A 21 -3.63 -9.04 -34.20
C ALA A 21 -2.77 -8.03 -34.99
N MET A 22 -1.72 -7.48 -34.37
CA MET A 22 -0.75 -6.55 -34.99
C MET A 22 0.64 -7.21 -35.17
N ASN A 23 0.67 -8.54 -35.30
CA ASN A 23 1.92 -9.31 -35.33
C ASN A 23 2.83 -8.98 -36.51
N ASP A 24 2.30 -8.43 -37.60
CA ASP A 24 2.99 -7.97 -38.80
C ASP A 24 3.84 -6.72 -38.53
N ILE A 25 3.28 -5.71 -37.86
CA ILE A 25 3.99 -4.50 -37.45
C ILE A 25 5.05 -4.87 -36.41
N ILE A 26 4.74 -5.76 -35.48
CA ILE A 26 5.69 -6.26 -34.48
C ILE A 26 6.85 -6.98 -35.17
N ALA A 27 6.57 -7.87 -36.12
CA ALA A 27 7.60 -8.57 -36.90
C ALA A 27 8.51 -7.57 -37.64
N LEU A 28 7.93 -6.55 -38.27
CA LEU A 28 8.66 -5.54 -39.02
C LEU A 28 9.52 -4.62 -38.15
N LYS A 29 9.04 -4.21 -36.96
CA LYS A 29 9.73 -3.21 -36.12
C LYS A 29 10.73 -3.82 -35.14
N PHE A 30 10.53 -5.07 -34.73
CA PHE A 30 11.41 -5.76 -33.79
C PHE A 30 12.31 -6.79 -34.47
N ASP A 31 12.30 -6.86 -35.81
CA ASP A 31 13.11 -7.79 -36.62
C ASP A 31 12.92 -9.26 -36.21
N ILE A 32 11.67 -9.65 -35.90
CA ILE A 32 11.28 -11.02 -35.52
C ILE A 32 10.54 -11.66 -36.68
N SER A 33 10.78 -12.95 -36.95
CA SER A 33 10.03 -13.64 -38.01
C SER A 33 8.53 -13.70 -37.72
N LEU A 34 7.71 -13.52 -38.76
CA LEU A 34 6.25 -13.54 -38.66
C LEU A 34 5.70 -14.90 -38.19
N ASN A 35 6.35 -15.99 -38.58
CA ASN A 35 6.03 -17.32 -38.08
C ASN A 35 6.32 -17.44 -36.58
N ALA A 36 7.43 -16.88 -36.10
CA ALA A 36 7.76 -16.89 -34.67
C ALA A 36 6.75 -16.08 -33.86
N THR A 37 6.38 -14.87 -34.30
CA THR A 37 5.36 -14.06 -33.59
C THR A 37 4.01 -14.77 -33.50
N THR A 38 3.62 -15.50 -34.53
CA THR A 38 2.40 -16.33 -34.54
C THR A 38 2.49 -17.50 -33.55
N TRP A 39 3.61 -18.22 -33.52
CA TRP A 39 3.82 -19.30 -32.55
C TRP A 39 3.87 -18.81 -31.11
N ILE A 40 4.48 -17.64 -30.87
CA ILE A 40 4.46 -16.97 -29.57
C ILE A 40 3.02 -16.66 -29.15
N GLY A 41 2.20 -16.11 -30.05
CA GLY A 41 0.78 -15.86 -29.77
C GLY A 41 0.01 -17.14 -29.39
N ARG A 42 0.23 -18.24 -30.13
CA ARG A 42 -0.43 -19.54 -29.89
C ARG A 42 -0.06 -20.18 -28.56
N ILE A 43 1.23 -20.18 -28.21
CA ILE A 43 1.67 -20.70 -26.92
C ILE A 43 1.26 -19.74 -25.80
N GLY A 44 1.44 -18.43 -26.03
CA GLY A 44 1.15 -17.35 -25.11
C GLY A 44 -0.32 -17.32 -24.70
N MET A 45 -1.27 -17.52 -25.61
CA MET A 45 -2.70 -17.47 -25.28
C MET A 45 -3.14 -18.58 -24.30
N VAL A 46 -2.38 -19.67 -24.17
CA VAL A 46 -2.64 -20.74 -23.21
C VAL A 46 -1.77 -20.59 -21.96
N VAL A 47 -0.46 -20.40 -22.14
CA VAL A 47 0.51 -20.43 -21.04
C VAL A 47 0.51 -19.12 -20.24
N LEU A 48 0.49 -17.96 -20.92
CA LEU A 48 0.62 -16.67 -20.23
C LEU A 48 -0.54 -16.39 -19.26
N PRO A 49 -1.82 -16.63 -19.60
CA PRO A 49 -2.92 -16.42 -18.66
C PRO A 49 -2.79 -17.32 -17.42
N ALA A 50 -2.40 -18.59 -17.58
CA ALA A 50 -2.21 -19.51 -16.46
C ALA A 50 -1.07 -19.07 -15.52
N VAL A 51 0.04 -18.59 -16.09
CA VAL A 51 1.17 -18.04 -15.32
C VAL A 51 0.75 -16.76 -14.59
N VAL A 52 0.09 -15.82 -15.27
CA VAL A 52 -0.38 -14.57 -14.68
C VAL A 52 -1.38 -14.85 -13.55
N TYR A 53 -2.31 -15.78 -13.74
CA TYR A 53 -3.23 -16.21 -12.68
C TYR A 53 -2.48 -16.63 -11.41
N TYR A 54 -1.52 -17.55 -11.56
CA TYR A 54 -0.76 -18.08 -10.42
C TYR A 54 0.01 -16.97 -9.69
N LEU A 55 0.72 -16.13 -10.44
CA LEU A 55 1.48 -15.03 -9.89
C LEU A 55 0.58 -14.02 -9.20
N THR A 56 -0.51 -13.56 -9.84
CA THR A 56 -1.44 -12.60 -9.24
C THR A 56 -2.11 -13.16 -7.99
N TYR A 57 -2.51 -14.43 -8.00
CA TYR A 57 -3.08 -15.06 -6.81
C TYR A 57 -2.10 -15.04 -5.63
N ARG A 58 -0.85 -15.45 -5.87
CA ARG A 58 0.22 -15.45 -4.86
C ARG A 58 0.55 -14.04 -4.39
N TRP A 59 0.58 -13.09 -5.30
CA TRP A 59 0.81 -11.68 -5.01
C TRP A 59 -0.28 -11.09 -4.11
N CYS A 60 -1.56 -11.34 -4.41
CA CYS A 60 -2.67 -10.89 -3.57
C CYS A 60 -2.59 -11.46 -2.15
N VAL A 61 -2.25 -12.75 -2.00
CA VAL A 61 -2.07 -13.36 -0.68
C VAL A 61 -0.87 -12.76 0.05
N GLY A 62 0.23 -12.48 -0.67
CA GLY A 62 1.39 -11.77 -0.11
C GLY A 62 1.03 -10.37 0.39
N LEU A 63 0.26 -9.61 -0.37
CA LEU A 63 -0.24 -8.29 0.03
C LEU A 63 -1.09 -8.38 1.31
N GLN A 64 -2.04 -9.31 1.38
CA GLN A 64 -2.86 -9.54 2.57
C GLN A 64 -2.02 -9.88 3.81
N ARG A 65 -0.98 -10.71 3.65
CA ARG A 65 -0.05 -11.02 4.74
C ARG A 65 0.74 -9.79 5.17
N SER A 66 1.17 -8.96 4.23
CA SER A 66 1.88 -7.72 4.56
C SER A 66 0.98 -6.71 5.29
N ASP A 67 -0.31 -6.64 4.96
CA ASP A 67 -1.26 -5.79 5.71
C ASP A 67 -1.47 -6.33 7.12
N ARG A 68 -1.60 -7.66 7.27
CA ARG A 68 -1.73 -8.30 8.58
C ARG A 68 -0.49 -8.13 9.45
N ALA A 69 0.70 -8.21 8.88
CA ALA A 69 1.94 -7.98 9.61
C ALA A 69 1.99 -6.58 10.25
N VAL A 70 1.49 -5.55 9.54
CA VAL A 70 1.40 -4.17 10.06
C VAL A 70 0.41 -4.06 11.21
N LEU A 71 -0.71 -4.79 11.18
CA LEU A 71 -1.68 -4.80 12.29
C LEU A 71 -1.16 -5.53 13.53
N GLU A 72 -0.36 -6.58 13.34
CA GLU A 72 0.18 -7.41 14.43
C GLU A 72 1.45 -6.80 15.05
N HIS A 73 2.30 -6.12 14.27
CA HIS A 73 3.61 -5.65 14.74
C HIS A 73 3.76 -4.12 14.72
N GLY A 74 2.93 -3.41 13.96
CA GLY A 74 3.09 -1.98 13.68
C GLY A 74 3.85 -1.70 12.39
N ILE A 75 4.03 -0.41 12.10
CA ILE A 75 4.75 0.07 10.92
C ILE A 75 6.24 0.07 11.17
N GLU A 76 7.00 -0.53 10.24
CA GLU A 76 8.45 -0.46 10.17
C GLU A 76 8.91 1.01 10.07
N THR A 77 9.67 1.48 11.07
CA THR A 77 10.19 2.86 11.08
C THR A 77 11.50 3.00 10.31
N GLY A 78 12.20 1.89 10.04
CA GLY A 78 13.56 1.89 9.50
C GLY A 78 14.65 2.31 10.49
N ILE A 79 14.29 2.57 11.76
CA ILE A 79 15.24 2.91 12.82
C ILE A 79 15.67 1.63 13.53
N ILE A 80 16.96 1.28 13.40
CA ILE A 80 17.55 0.14 14.09
C ILE A 80 18.19 0.61 15.41
N LYS A 81 17.77 0.00 16.53
CA LYS A 81 18.35 0.24 17.85
C LYS A 81 19.12 -0.98 18.32
N ARG A 82 20.35 -0.77 18.78
CA ARG A 82 21.14 -1.81 19.46
C ARG A 82 20.79 -1.83 20.94
N LEU A 83 20.43 -3.00 21.46
CA LEU A 83 20.12 -3.21 22.87
C LEU A 83 21.40 -3.39 23.71
N PRO A 84 21.35 -3.16 25.04
CA PRO A 84 22.53 -3.30 25.91
C PRO A 84 23.19 -4.68 25.87
N HIS A 85 22.43 -5.74 25.56
CA HIS A 85 22.91 -7.12 25.42
C HIS A 85 23.36 -7.47 23.98
N GLY A 86 23.42 -6.49 23.08
CA GLY A 86 23.99 -6.64 21.74
C GLY A 86 23.00 -7.00 20.63
N ALA A 87 21.73 -7.29 20.92
CA ALA A 87 20.73 -7.53 19.88
C ALA A 87 20.36 -6.25 19.12
N TYR A 88 19.93 -6.40 17.87
CA TYR A 88 19.40 -5.32 17.04
C TYR A 88 17.90 -5.49 16.91
N VAL A 89 17.16 -4.43 17.21
CA VAL A 89 15.70 -4.38 17.04
C VAL A 89 15.34 -3.23 16.13
N GLU A 90 14.42 -3.49 15.21
CA GLU A 90 13.74 -2.43 14.46
C GLU A 90 12.61 -1.88 15.33
N LEU A 91 12.56 -0.55 15.44
CA LEU A 91 11.47 0.10 16.11
C LEU A 91 10.24 0.05 15.21
N HIS A 92 9.14 -0.51 15.71
CA HIS A 92 7.85 -0.49 15.03
C HIS A 92 6.95 0.56 15.69
N GLN A 93 6.23 1.33 14.88
CA GLN A 93 5.20 2.24 15.35
C GLN A 93 3.85 1.51 15.37
N PRO A 94 3.26 1.23 16.56
CA PRO A 94 1.94 0.64 16.64
C PRO A 94 0.88 1.60 16.07
N LEU A 95 -0.13 1.04 15.41
CA LEU A 95 -1.28 1.78 14.86
C LEU A 95 -2.41 1.96 15.88
N GLY A 96 -2.47 1.11 16.89
CA GLY A 96 -3.52 1.07 17.90
C GLY A 96 -2.97 1.19 19.33
N PRO A 97 -3.82 0.88 20.32
CA PRO A 97 -3.38 0.83 21.72
C PRO A 97 -2.26 -0.19 21.91
N VAL A 98 -1.45 0.06 22.94
CA VAL A 98 -0.38 -0.84 23.38
C VAL A 98 -0.72 -1.41 24.75
N ASP A 99 -0.24 -2.60 25.04
CA ASP A 99 -0.33 -3.20 26.37
C ASP A 99 0.68 -2.58 27.36
N ASP A 100 0.65 -3.02 28.61
CA ASP A 100 1.56 -2.57 29.68
C ASP A 100 3.04 -2.87 29.39
N HIS A 101 3.32 -3.79 28.46
CA HIS A 101 4.66 -4.19 28.04
C HIS A 101 5.12 -3.47 26.77
N GLY A 102 4.28 -2.60 26.19
CA GLY A 102 4.56 -1.87 24.96
C GLY A 102 4.38 -2.68 23.68
N HIS A 103 3.73 -3.85 23.75
CA HIS A 103 3.34 -4.61 22.57
C HIS A 103 2.03 -4.05 21.99
N PRO A 104 1.90 -3.99 20.65
CA PRO A 104 0.65 -3.59 20.01
C PRO A 104 -0.47 -4.58 20.34
N LEU A 105 -1.64 -4.06 20.70
CA LEU A 105 -2.85 -4.89 20.68
C LEU A 105 -3.23 -5.16 19.22
N PRO A 106 -3.41 -6.44 18.82
CA PRO A 106 -3.66 -6.79 17.43
C PRO A 106 -5.00 -6.23 16.98
N LEU A 107 -4.95 -5.37 15.97
CA LEU A 107 -6.14 -4.78 15.37
C LEU A 107 -6.76 -5.72 14.32
N GLU A 108 -8.09 -5.75 14.22
CA GLU A 108 -8.77 -6.50 13.18
C GLU A 108 -8.68 -5.81 11.82
N TYR A 109 -8.56 -6.60 10.75
CA TYR A 109 -8.54 -6.08 9.39
C TYR A 109 -9.95 -5.73 8.92
N GLN A 110 -10.22 -4.44 8.73
CA GLN A 110 -11.55 -3.93 8.34
C GLN A 110 -11.70 -3.65 6.84
N GLY A 111 -10.73 -4.05 6.00
CA GLY A 111 -10.78 -3.80 4.55
C GLY A 111 -10.28 -2.43 4.11
N ALA A 112 -9.85 -1.58 5.04
CA ALA A 112 -9.20 -0.30 4.75
C ALA A 112 -7.73 -0.48 4.32
N ALA A 113 -7.24 0.44 3.49
CA ALA A 113 -5.82 0.46 3.12
C ALA A 113 -4.98 0.94 4.31
N LEU A 114 -3.99 0.14 4.71
CA LEU A 114 -3.13 0.45 5.85
C LEU A 114 -1.89 1.25 5.40
N PRO A 115 -1.49 2.30 6.14
CA PRO A 115 -0.21 2.96 5.92
C PRO A 115 0.93 2.00 6.29
N LYS A 116 1.90 1.82 5.40
CA LYS A 116 3.10 0.96 5.61
C LYS A 116 4.39 1.73 5.81
N ARG A 117 4.30 3.06 5.83
CA ARG A 117 5.45 3.95 5.91
C ARG A 117 5.11 5.11 6.83
N MET A 118 6.07 5.47 7.68
CA MET A 118 5.93 6.58 8.63
C MET A 118 5.62 7.92 7.96
N ASN A 119 6.10 8.14 6.73
CA ASN A 119 5.79 9.37 5.99
C ASN A 119 4.30 9.53 5.66
N LYS A 120 3.54 8.45 5.58
CA LYS A 120 2.08 8.48 5.39
C LYS A 120 1.32 8.78 6.67
N LEU A 121 1.97 8.69 7.83
CA LEU A 121 1.45 9.11 9.14
C LEU A 121 1.83 10.55 9.49
N GLY A 122 2.37 11.33 8.56
CA GLY A 122 2.76 12.72 8.83
C GLY A 122 4.06 12.89 9.64
N SER A 123 4.80 11.81 9.93
CA SER A 123 6.04 11.87 10.73
C SER A 123 7.14 12.79 10.17
N ALA A 124 7.12 13.06 8.86
CA ALA A 124 8.09 13.94 8.21
C ALA A 124 7.75 15.43 8.35
N GLY A 125 6.58 15.78 8.90
CA GLY A 125 6.07 17.15 8.97
C GLY A 125 5.72 17.74 7.60
N SER A 126 5.45 19.04 7.59
CA SER A 126 5.25 19.84 6.38
C SER A 126 6.51 20.64 6.05
N PRO A 127 6.81 20.85 4.75
CA PRO A 127 7.81 21.86 4.37
C PRO A 127 7.33 23.25 4.81
N GLY A 128 8.27 24.15 5.11
CA GLY A 128 7.93 25.52 5.49
C GLY A 128 7.06 26.22 4.44
N THR A 129 6.11 27.04 4.89
CA THR A 129 5.19 27.75 4.01
C THR A 129 5.88 28.89 3.25
N GLY A 130 5.32 29.24 2.11
CA GLY A 130 5.74 30.35 1.26
C GLY A 130 5.74 30.00 -0.21
N SER A 131 6.38 30.86 -0.99
CA SER A 131 6.63 30.62 -2.41
C SER A 131 7.73 29.58 -2.60
N PHE A 132 7.85 29.05 -3.81
CA PHE A 132 8.91 28.12 -4.18
C PHE A 132 10.33 28.69 -3.94
N LEU A 133 10.49 30.01 -4.00
CA LEU A 133 11.79 30.70 -3.87
C LEU A 133 11.94 31.53 -2.60
N PHE A 134 10.84 31.86 -1.91
CA PHE A 134 10.85 32.80 -0.80
C PHE A 134 9.95 32.28 0.33
N ALA A 135 10.52 32.16 1.52
CA ALA A 135 9.80 31.72 2.72
C ALA A 135 8.93 32.85 3.28
N ASP A 136 7.80 32.46 3.87
CA ASP A 136 6.98 33.37 4.68
C ASP A 136 7.68 33.71 6.00
N SER A 137 7.12 34.66 6.75
CA SER A 137 7.62 34.98 8.08
C SER A 137 7.45 33.79 9.04
N ALA A 138 8.37 33.62 10.00
CA ALA A 138 8.30 32.51 10.95
C ALA A 138 7.00 32.50 11.78
N VAL A 139 6.42 33.68 12.06
CA VAL A 139 5.15 33.82 12.78
C VAL A 139 3.99 33.31 11.94
N GLU A 140 3.97 33.65 10.65
CA GLU A 140 2.96 33.18 9.71
C GLU A 140 3.06 31.68 9.48
N GLN A 141 4.28 31.16 9.28
CA GLN A 141 4.54 29.72 9.16
C GLN A 141 4.04 28.94 10.37
N ALA A 142 4.34 29.40 11.59
CA ALA A 142 3.87 28.75 12.81
C ALA A 142 2.34 28.78 12.92
N ALA A 143 1.72 29.94 12.66
CA ALA A 143 0.27 30.09 12.71
C ALA A 143 -0.45 29.19 11.68
N LEU A 144 0.11 29.05 10.47
CA LEU A 144 -0.43 28.17 9.44
C LEU A 144 -0.27 26.69 9.81
N ALA A 145 0.92 26.28 10.27
CA ALA A 145 1.15 24.91 10.69
C ALA A 145 0.22 24.49 11.84
N ASP A 146 0.06 25.36 12.85
CA ASP A 146 -0.85 25.11 13.96
C ASP A 146 -2.32 25.02 13.50
N ALA A 147 -2.72 25.90 12.57
CA ALA A 147 -4.07 25.87 12.00
C ALA A 147 -4.33 24.61 11.17
N GLU A 148 -3.38 24.16 10.35
CA GLU A 148 -3.45 22.91 9.58
C GLU A 148 -3.53 21.68 10.48
N HIS A 149 -2.64 21.59 11.49
CA HIS A 149 -2.67 20.51 12.47
C HIS A 149 -3.98 20.47 13.24
N ALA A 150 -4.50 21.62 13.68
CA ALA A 150 -5.79 21.71 14.38
C ALA A 150 -6.95 21.29 13.47
N ALA A 151 -6.92 21.68 12.19
CA ALA A 151 -7.94 21.28 11.21
C ALA A 151 -7.94 19.78 10.94
N GLU A 152 -6.76 19.17 10.77
CA GLU A 152 -6.60 17.72 10.59
C GLU A 152 -7.11 16.95 11.83
N HIS A 153 -6.68 17.35 13.02
CA HIS A 153 -7.15 16.74 14.27
C HIS A 153 -8.67 16.86 14.44
N LYS A 154 -9.26 18.01 14.09
CA LYS A 154 -10.71 18.20 14.13
C LYS A 154 -11.43 17.28 13.14
N ALA A 155 -10.91 17.12 11.93
CA ALA A 155 -11.49 16.22 10.93
C ALA A 155 -11.43 14.75 11.38
N LEU A 156 -10.29 14.30 11.91
CA LEU A 156 -10.13 12.94 12.44
C LEU A 156 -11.05 12.68 13.64
N THR A 157 -11.18 13.66 14.54
CA THR A 157 -12.05 13.55 15.72
C THR A 157 -13.51 13.44 15.30
N ALA A 158 -13.98 14.28 14.37
CA ALA A 158 -15.35 14.22 13.85
C ALA A 158 -15.65 12.86 13.17
N LEU A 159 -14.69 12.31 12.42
CA LEU A 159 -14.84 10.97 11.81
C LEU A 159 -14.89 9.86 12.86
N LYS A 160 -14.07 9.97 13.92
CA LYS A 160 -14.06 9.00 15.02
C LYS A 160 -15.37 9.03 15.80
N GLU A 161 -15.86 10.22 16.16
CA GLU A 161 -17.16 10.39 16.84
C GLU A 161 -18.29 9.77 16.02
N TYR A 162 -18.32 10.04 14.71
CA TYR A 162 -19.30 9.42 13.82
C TYR A 162 -19.19 7.89 13.77
N GLN A 163 -17.96 7.34 13.74
CA GLN A 163 -17.74 5.91 13.78
C GLN A 163 -18.27 5.28 15.08
N ASP A 164 -18.02 5.93 16.22
CA ASP A 164 -18.47 5.50 17.54
C ASP A 164 -20.00 5.55 17.65
N GLU A 165 -20.67 6.55 17.04
CA GLU A 165 -22.13 6.64 16.95
C GLU A 165 -22.75 5.52 16.11
N VAL A 166 -22.15 5.19 14.96
CA VAL A 166 -22.67 4.18 14.02
C VAL A 166 -22.40 2.75 14.50
N SER A 167 -21.30 2.52 15.23
CA SER A 167 -20.89 1.19 15.73
C SER A 167 -20.62 1.20 17.24
N PRO A 168 -21.66 1.40 18.09
CA PRO A 168 -21.48 1.53 19.54
C PRO A 168 -20.98 0.25 20.24
N ASN A 169 -21.06 -0.91 19.58
CA ASN A 169 -20.62 -2.22 20.11
C ASN A 169 -19.24 -2.69 19.60
N GLY A 170 -18.47 -1.87 18.87
CA GLY A 170 -17.15 -2.26 18.37
C GLY A 170 -16.03 -2.32 19.42
N SER A 171 -16.31 -1.89 20.66
CA SER A 171 -15.34 -1.74 21.75
C SER A 171 -15.45 -2.79 22.87
N GLY A 172 -16.18 -3.89 22.66
CA GLY A 172 -16.25 -4.96 23.66
C GLY A 172 -16.75 -6.27 23.10
N HIS A 173 -15.82 -7.18 22.77
CA HIS A 173 -15.90 -8.63 22.99
C HIS A 173 -14.83 -9.35 22.15
N HIS A 174 -13.67 -9.64 22.73
CA HIS A 174 -13.14 -10.98 22.98
C HIS A 174 -11.72 -10.93 23.56
#